data_AF-A0A929KW69-F1
#
_entry.id   AF-A0A929KW69-F1
#
_cell.length_a   1.000
_cell.length_b   1.000
_cell.length_c   1.000
_cell.angle_alpha   90.00
_cell.angle_beta   90.00
_cell.angle_gamma   90.00
#
_symmetry.space_group_name_H-M   'P 1'
#
loop_
_entity.id
_entity.type
_entity.pdbx_description
1 polymer ?
#
loop_
_entity_poly.entity_id
_entity_poly.type
_entity_poly.pdbx_seq_one_letter_code
_entity_poly.pdbx_strand_id
1 'polypeptide(L)'
;MRTKHYLQLAAFALIALSACKKDNTEYTSYDPPKAVEKYLIRTVHTVGTATDFTDYTYNAQKRLSAVKNGDKLNVAYTYNGSNLFTIDIKVPDGANTIRNLYQFSYTDGVLSSTSRKVYNNDVFVREFTFNHTHTRGVAMETAIESTTTKLQYTFNGGNIISWNNGNITTTYTYDNQKSIYTNALTPYPYPGDIADRYSGNNVTKAVQSVGSTTINTYTYDVNGYPIALISGQDRYTFVYVTL
;
A
#
# COMPACT_ATOMS: atom_id res chain seq x y z
N MET A 1 -42.69 -36.46 52.16
CA MET A 1 -41.89 -35.35 52.76
C MET A 1 -40.48 -35.40 52.19
N ARG A 2 -39.80 -34.24 52.11
CA ARG A 2 -38.55 -33.88 51.41
C ARG A 2 -38.75 -33.39 49.96
N THR A 3 -38.99 -32.08 49.78
CA THR A 3 -38.02 -30.98 49.50
C THR A 3 -37.40 -31.10 48.11
N LYS A 4 -37.91 -30.43 47.06
CA LYS A 4 -37.77 -29.00 46.67
C LYS A 4 -36.31 -28.48 46.66
N HIS A 5 -35.80 -28.12 45.47
CA HIS A 5 -35.41 -26.76 45.03
C HIS A 5 -34.50 -26.85 43.78
N TYR A 6 -35.03 -26.52 42.59
CA TYR A 6 -34.67 -25.38 41.69
C TYR A 6 -33.25 -25.47 41.09
N LEU A 7 -32.99 -25.33 39.78
CA LEU A 7 -33.34 -24.18 38.94
C LEU A 7 -32.95 -24.47 37.45
N GLN A 8 -33.93 -24.37 36.55
CA GLN A 8 -33.94 -23.73 35.22
C GLN A 8 -32.95 -24.04 34.05
N LEU A 9 -33.60 -24.21 32.87
CA LEU A 9 -33.26 -23.77 31.50
C LEU A 9 -31.99 -24.35 30.82
N ALA A 10 -31.95 -24.74 29.55
CA ALA A 10 -32.89 -24.65 28.42
C ALA A 10 -32.47 -25.64 27.30
N ALA A 11 -33.48 -26.04 26.51
CA ALA A 11 -33.51 -26.37 25.07
C ALA A 11 -32.31 -27.06 24.37
N PHE A 12 -32.58 -28.17 23.68
CA PHE A 12 -32.69 -28.20 22.21
C PHE A 12 -33.46 -29.45 21.74
N ALA A 13 -34.47 -29.23 20.91
CA ALA A 13 -35.36 -30.25 20.35
C ALA A 13 -34.91 -30.68 18.95
N LEU A 14 -35.01 -31.99 18.70
CA LEU A 14 -35.58 -32.74 17.55
C LEU A 14 -35.68 -32.06 16.16
N ILE A 15 -35.64 -32.70 14.98
CA ILE A 15 -35.37 -34.06 14.43
C ILE A 15 -35.56 -33.91 12.88
N ALA A 16 -34.95 -34.82 12.11
CA ALA A 16 -35.28 -35.31 10.75
C ALA A 16 -35.37 -34.39 9.51
N LEU A 17 -34.41 -34.63 8.61
CA LEU A 17 -34.56 -35.18 7.25
C LEU A 17 -35.94 -35.00 6.57
N SER A 18 -35.95 -34.16 5.55
CA SER A 18 -36.79 -34.34 4.35
C SER A 18 -35.89 -34.33 3.11
N ALA A 19 -35.82 -35.48 2.44
CA ALA A 19 -35.21 -35.63 1.13
C ALA A 19 -36.29 -35.44 0.06
N CYS A 20 -36.29 -34.31 -0.62
CA CYS A 20 -36.96 -34.13 -1.90
C CYS A 20 -35.90 -34.04 -3.00
N LYS A 21 -35.94 -35.00 -3.92
CA LYS A 21 -35.26 -34.92 -5.22
C LYS A 21 -35.70 -33.64 -5.93
N LYS A 22 -34.73 -32.89 -6.43
CA LYS A 22 -34.95 -31.84 -7.44
C LYS A 22 -34.01 -32.13 -8.60
N ASP A 23 -34.57 -32.14 -9.80
CA ASP A 23 -33.89 -32.44 -11.06
C ASP A 23 -32.66 -31.54 -11.25
N ASN A 24 -31.50 -32.16 -11.45
CA ASN A 24 -30.28 -31.47 -11.87
C ASN A 24 -30.40 -31.13 -13.36
N THR A 25 -31.03 -29.99 -13.64
CA THR A 25 -30.67 -29.22 -14.82
C THR A 25 -29.25 -28.73 -14.57
N GLU A 26 -28.29 -29.21 -15.37
CA GLU A 26 -26.93 -28.67 -15.40
C GLU A 26 -27.01 -27.19 -15.82
N TYR A 27 -27.14 -26.31 -14.83
CA TYR A 27 -26.59 -24.98 -14.95
C TYR A 27 -25.10 -25.20 -15.13
N THR A 28 -24.59 -24.99 -16.34
CA THR A 28 -23.17 -24.67 -16.53
C THR A 28 -22.95 -23.43 -15.69
N SER A 29 -22.46 -23.59 -14.46
CA SER A 29 -21.98 -22.48 -13.66
C SER A 29 -20.92 -21.83 -14.52
N TYR A 30 -21.16 -20.59 -14.96
CA TYR A 30 -20.09 -19.72 -15.37
C TYR A 30 -19.18 -19.60 -14.16
N ASP A 31 -18.13 -20.43 -14.13
CA ASP A 31 -17.07 -20.34 -13.14
C ASP A 31 -16.28 -19.11 -13.60
N PRO A 32 -16.40 -17.95 -12.92
CA PRO A 32 -15.69 -16.76 -13.34
C PRO A 32 -14.20 -17.11 -13.39
N PRO A 33 -13.47 -16.70 -14.45
CA PRO A 33 -12.05 -17.00 -14.56
C PRO A 33 -11.35 -16.67 -13.25
N LYS A 34 -10.71 -17.68 -12.66
CA LYS A 34 -9.96 -17.54 -11.41
C LYS A 34 -9.03 -16.33 -11.56
N ALA A 35 -9.22 -15.30 -10.75
CA ALA A 35 -8.49 -14.04 -10.87
C ALA A 35 -6.98 -14.32 -10.85
N VAL A 36 -6.31 -14.09 -11.97
CA VAL A 36 -4.87 -14.31 -12.10
C VAL A 36 -4.16 -13.14 -11.43
N GLU A 37 -3.36 -13.44 -10.41
CA GLU A 37 -2.55 -12.45 -9.72
C GLU A 37 -1.44 -11.92 -10.66
N LYS A 38 -1.31 -10.60 -10.72
CA LYS A 38 -0.41 -9.90 -11.63
C LYS A 38 0.51 -8.94 -10.87
N TYR A 39 1.80 -9.01 -11.16
CA TYR A 39 2.86 -8.22 -10.53
C TYR A 39 3.34 -7.13 -11.48
N LEU A 40 3.33 -5.87 -11.00
CA LEU A 40 3.86 -4.73 -11.75
C LEU A 40 5.37 -4.91 -11.91
N ILE A 41 5.88 -5.00 -13.13
CA ILE A 41 7.32 -5.14 -13.38
C ILE A 41 7.93 -3.89 -13.99
N ARG A 42 7.11 -3.04 -14.62
CA ARG A 42 7.58 -1.81 -15.25
C ARG A 42 6.48 -0.77 -15.33
N THR A 43 6.84 0.47 -15.03
CA THR A 43 6.10 1.66 -15.38
C THR A 43 6.84 2.38 -16.49
N VAL A 44 6.15 2.65 -17.60
CA VAL A 44 6.64 3.53 -18.67
C VAL A 44 6.00 4.88 -18.44
N HIS A 45 6.80 5.91 -18.22
CA HIS A 45 6.33 7.27 -18.03
C HIS A 45 6.74 8.13 -19.23
N THR A 46 5.84 8.99 -19.69
CA THR A 46 6.06 9.83 -20.87
C THR A 46 5.49 11.23 -20.65
N VAL A 47 6.30 12.24 -20.97
CA VAL A 47 5.94 13.66 -20.95
C VAL A 47 6.41 14.28 -22.26
N GLY A 48 5.48 14.68 -23.13
CA GLY A 48 5.81 15.11 -24.49
C GLY A 48 6.52 13.98 -25.25
N THR A 49 7.77 14.23 -25.67
CA THR A 49 8.61 13.23 -26.38
C THR A 49 9.60 12.50 -25.46
N ALA A 50 9.66 12.87 -24.17
CA ALA A 50 10.57 12.24 -23.21
C ALA A 50 9.90 11.00 -22.60
N THR A 51 10.63 9.89 -22.53
CA THR A 51 10.18 8.64 -21.92
C THR A 51 11.20 8.16 -20.90
N ASP A 52 10.72 7.74 -19.74
CA ASP A 52 11.51 7.07 -18.71
C ASP A 52 10.81 5.81 -18.20
N PHE A 53 11.60 4.94 -17.57
CA PHE A 53 11.17 3.62 -17.17
C PHE A 53 11.51 3.40 -15.71
N THR A 54 10.55 2.87 -14.96
CA THR A 54 10.78 2.39 -13.59
C THR A 54 10.51 0.90 -13.55
N ASP A 55 11.51 0.12 -13.18
CA ASP A 55 11.47 -1.34 -13.08
C ASP A 55 11.28 -1.79 -11.64
N TYR A 56 10.51 -2.87 -11.47
CA TYR A 56 10.17 -3.45 -10.18
C TYR A 56 10.59 -4.93 -10.19
N THR A 57 11.26 -5.36 -9.13
CA THR A 57 11.70 -6.76 -8.96
C THR A 57 11.15 -7.32 -7.67
N TYR A 58 10.89 -8.63 -7.65
CA TYR A 58 10.34 -9.34 -6.49
C TYR A 58 11.30 -10.45 -6.03
N ASN A 59 11.30 -10.76 -4.74
CA ASN A 59 12.05 -11.89 -4.18
C ASN A 59 11.30 -13.22 -4.36
N ALA A 60 11.91 -14.33 -3.91
CA ALA A 60 11.33 -15.68 -4.05
C ALA A 60 9.99 -15.86 -3.31
N GLN A 61 9.69 -15.02 -2.31
CA GLN A 61 8.40 -14.97 -1.63
C GLN A 61 7.43 -13.97 -2.27
N LYS A 62 7.71 -13.52 -3.50
CA LYS A 62 6.91 -12.57 -4.28
C LYS A 62 6.70 -11.20 -3.60
N ARG A 63 7.64 -10.78 -2.76
CA ARG A 63 7.65 -9.43 -2.14
C ARG A 63 8.56 -8.51 -2.92
N LEU A 64 8.19 -7.24 -3.07
CA LEU A 64 8.99 -6.23 -3.77
C LEU A 64 10.40 -6.19 -3.16
N SER A 65 11.43 -6.39 -3.97
CA SER A 65 12.83 -6.43 -3.54
C SER A 65 13.64 -5.25 -4.06
N ALA A 66 13.29 -4.71 -5.23
CA ALA A 66 13.97 -3.55 -5.80
C ALA A 66 13.05 -2.70 -6.68
N VAL A 67 13.35 -1.40 -6.74
CA VAL A 67 12.81 -0.45 -7.72
C VAL A 67 13.97 0.32 -8.35
N LYS A 68 14.01 0.41 -9.68
CA LYS A 68 15.08 1.12 -10.40
C LYS A 68 14.52 2.02 -11.50
N ASN A 69 15.02 3.24 -11.64
CA ASN A 69 14.76 4.09 -12.81
C ASN A 69 16.09 4.42 -13.48
N GLY A 70 16.56 3.51 -14.34
CA GLY A 70 17.90 3.57 -14.94
C GLY A 70 18.97 3.88 -13.88
N ASP A 71 19.79 4.89 -14.16
CA ASP A 71 20.79 5.41 -13.23
C ASP A 71 20.25 6.51 -12.30
N LYS A 72 18.98 6.90 -12.39
CA LYS A 72 18.42 8.03 -11.62
C LYS A 72 17.97 7.64 -10.21
N LEU A 73 17.60 6.37 -10.02
CA LEU A 73 17.04 5.89 -8.77
C LEU A 73 17.35 4.41 -8.60
N ASN A 74 17.80 4.05 -7.41
CA ASN A 74 17.91 2.67 -6.98
C ASN A 74 17.34 2.53 -5.57
N VAL A 75 16.33 1.67 -5.43
CA VAL A 75 15.70 1.35 -4.15
C VAL A 75 15.83 -0.14 -3.90
N ALA A 76 16.32 -0.52 -2.73
CA ALA A 76 16.38 -1.91 -2.28
C ALA A 76 15.53 -2.11 -1.02
N TYR A 77 14.76 -3.19 -1.01
CA TYR A 77 13.89 -3.59 0.10
C TYR A 77 14.45 -4.86 0.74
N THR A 78 14.66 -4.84 2.05
CA THR A 78 15.09 -6.02 2.81
C THR A 78 14.05 -6.39 3.86
N TYR A 79 13.86 -7.68 4.08
CA TYR A 79 12.87 -8.20 5.02
C TYR A 79 13.54 -9.08 6.08
N ASN A 80 13.01 -9.05 7.31
CA ASN A 80 13.33 -9.99 8.37
C ASN A 80 12.06 -10.77 8.74
N GLY A 81 12.01 -12.06 8.39
CA GLY A 81 10.76 -12.82 8.44
C GLY A 81 9.69 -12.22 7.53
N SER A 82 8.50 -11.95 8.06
CA SER A 82 7.40 -11.27 7.37
C SER A 82 7.54 -9.74 7.35
N ASN A 83 8.39 -9.18 8.20
CA ASN A 83 8.45 -7.74 8.43
C ASN A 83 9.43 -7.07 7.46
N LEU A 84 9.04 -5.91 6.94
CA LEU A 84 9.95 -5.04 6.19
C LEU A 84 11.01 -4.51 7.16
N PHE A 85 12.29 -4.72 6.86
CA PHE A 85 13.38 -4.37 7.75
C PHE A 85 14.08 -3.08 7.33
N THR A 86 14.36 -2.92 6.03
CA THR A 86 14.97 -1.70 5.50
C THR A 86 14.45 -1.33 4.11
N ILE A 87 14.50 -0.03 3.82
CA ILE A 87 14.46 0.51 2.47
C ILE A 87 15.73 1.36 2.28
N ASP A 88 16.58 1.00 1.33
CA ASP A 88 17.77 1.75 0.96
C ASP A 88 17.54 2.46 -0.37
N ILE A 89 17.41 3.79 -0.33
CA ILE A 89 17.13 4.64 -1.49
C ILE A 89 18.41 5.39 -1.85
N LYS A 90 18.88 5.23 -3.08
CA LYS A 90 20.03 5.96 -3.65
C LYS A 90 19.57 6.78 -4.85
N VAL A 91 19.85 8.08 -4.80
CA VAL A 91 19.55 9.04 -5.86
C VAL A 91 20.83 9.76 -6.24
N PRO A 92 21.30 9.63 -7.49
CA PRO A 92 22.44 10.43 -7.95
C PRO A 92 22.09 11.91 -8.05
N ASP A 93 23.05 12.75 -7.67
CA ASP A 93 22.98 14.20 -7.68
C ASP A 93 24.31 14.75 -8.26
N GLY A 94 24.37 14.79 -9.59
CA GLY A 94 25.60 15.10 -10.32
C GLY A 94 26.70 14.08 -10.06
N ALA A 95 27.83 14.54 -9.52
CA ALA A 95 28.93 13.67 -9.11
C ALA A 95 28.71 13.01 -7.73
N ASN A 96 27.65 13.40 -7.01
CA ASN A 96 27.35 12.89 -5.69
C ASN A 96 26.24 11.83 -5.73
N THR A 97 26.10 11.08 -4.64
CA THR A 97 24.96 10.21 -4.37
C THR A 97 24.35 10.56 -3.03
N ILE A 98 23.07 10.90 -3.03
CA ILE A 98 22.29 11.04 -1.81
C ILE A 98 21.65 9.69 -1.51
N ARG A 99 21.97 9.15 -0.33
CA ARG A 99 21.42 7.89 0.15
C ARG A 99 20.53 8.12 1.37
N ASN A 100 19.33 7.54 1.34
CA ASN A 100 18.40 7.52 2.45
C ASN A 100 18.16 6.06 2.85
N LEU A 101 18.64 5.69 4.04
CA LEU A 101 18.40 4.38 4.62
C LEU A 101 17.28 4.48 5.65
N TYR A 102 16.15 3.86 5.35
CA TYR A 102 15.06 3.67 6.29
C TYR A 102 15.23 2.33 7.01
N GLN A 103 15.13 2.35 8.34
CA GLN A 103 15.18 1.17 9.20
C GLN A 103 13.91 1.09 10.03
N PHE A 104 13.24 -0.05 10.01
CA PHE A 104 11.92 -0.24 10.62
C PHE A 104 12.05 -1.08 11.89
N SER A 105 11.46 -0.60 12.98
CA SER A 105 11.48 -1.25 14.29
C SER A 105 10.06 -1.63 14.70
N TYR A 106 9.93 -2.82 15.30
CA TYR A 106 8.63 -3.40 15.65
C TYR A 106 8.59 -3.76 17.13
N THR A 107 7.44 -3.57 17.74
CA THR A 107 7.10 -4.02 19.09
C THR A 107 5.87 -4.90 18.99
N ASP A 108 5.97 -6.16 19.44
CA ASP A 108 4.91 -7.17 19.35
C ASP A 108 4.33 -7.34 17.93
N GLY A 109 5.20 -7.24 16.92
CA GLY A 109 4.82 -7.38 15.51
C GLY A 109 4.20 -6.13 14.88
N VAL A 110 4.03 -5.04 15.63
CA VAL A 110 3.49 -3.75 15.15
C VAL A 110 4.63 -2.76 14.98
N LEU A 111 4.65 -2.01 13.87
CA LEU A 111 5.70 -0.99 13.62
C LEU A 111 5.67 0.08 14.72
N SER A 112 6.72 0.21 15.53
CA SER A 112 6.78 1.20 16.60
C SER A 112 7.54 2.46 16.17
N SER A 113 8.63 2.31 15.41
CA SER A 113 9.41 3.44 14.93
C SER A 113 10.07 3.18 13.58
N THR A 114 10.46 4.26 12.91
CA THR A 114 11.29 4.22 11.70
C THR A 114 12.42 5.22 11.85
N SER A 115 13.65 4.80 11.60
CA SER A 115 14.79 5.72 11.46
C SER A 115 15.05 5.98 9.98
N ARG A 116 15.31 7.24 9.60
CA ARG A 116 15.86 7.62 8.30
C ARG A 116 17.24 8.21 8.49
N LYS A 117 18.26 7.50 8.01
CA LYS A 117 19.64 7.98 7.96
C LYS A 117 19.94 8.54 6.58
N VAL A 118 20.45 9.76 6.54
CA VAL A 118 20.83 10.45 5.30
C VAL A 118 22.34 10.43 5.17
N TYR A 119 22.82 10.05 3.99
CA TYR A 119 24.22 10.06 3.63
C TYR A 119 24.44 10.84 2.35
N ASN A 120 25.61 11.46 2.22
CA ASN A 120 26.11 12.06 0.99
C ASN A 120 27.45 11.40 0.63
N ASN A 121 27.53 10.73 -0.52
CA ASN A 121 28.67 9.89 -0.91
C ASN A 121 29.07 8.90 0.19
N ASP A 122 28.06 8.23 0.75
CA ASP A 122 28.17 7.30 1.88
C ASP A 122 28.72 7.90 3.20
N VAL A 123 28.96 9.21 3.27
CA VAL A 123 29.26 9.92 4.51
C VAL A 123 27.95 10.24 5.23
N PHE A 124 27.84 9.83 6.49
CA PHE A 124 26.67 10.11 7.32
C PHE A 124 26.49 11.62 7.53
N VAL A 125 25.26 12.10 7.29
CA VAL A 125 24.91 13.51 7.44
C VAL A 125 24.04 13.72 8.68
N ARG A 126 22.94 12.97 8.79
CA ARG A 126 21.95 13.11 9.87
C ARG A 126 21.01 11.92 9.94
N GLU A 127 20.33 11.78 11.07
CA GLU A 127 19.30 10.79 11.33
C GLU A 127 18.01 11.47 11.78
N PHE A 128 16.87 10.92 11.36
CA PHE A 128 15.55 11.28 11.84
C PHE A 128 14.87 10.04 12.40
N THR A 129 14.30 10.14 13.59
CA THR A 129 13.41 9.10 14.12
C THR A 129 11.97 9.52 13.93
N PHE A 130 11.16 8.58 13.48
CA PHE A 130 9.73 8.70 13.29
C PHE A 130 9.04 7.73 14.24
N ASN A 131 8.29 8.26 15.20
CA ASN A 131 7.49 7.45 16.12
C ASN A 131 6.09 7.28 15.55
N HIS A 132 5.60 6.03 15.53
CA HIS A 132 4.31 5.69 14.96
C HIS A 132 3.30 5.38 16.05
N THR A 133 2.15 6.05 16.02
CA THR A 133 1.01 5.68 16.86
C THR A 133 -0.04 4.98 16.03
N HIS A 134 -0.63 3.92 16.61
CA HIS A 134 -1.60 3.08 15.91
C HIS A 134 -2.96 3.21 16.55
N THR A 135 -4.00 3.29 15.72
CA THR A 135 -5.39 3.08 16.16
C THR A 135 -5.95 1.92 15.37
N ARG A 136 -6.44 0.89 16.07
CA ARG A 136 -6.99 -0.34 15.44
C ARG A 136 -6.00 -0.99 14.44
N GLY A 137 -4.71 -0.98 14.76
CA GLY A 137 -3.65 -1.64 13.96
C GLY A 137 -3.17 -0.86 12.72
N VAL A 138 -3.60 0.39 12.55
CA VAL A 138 -3.17 1.26 11.44
C VAL A 138 -2.38 2.45 12.00
N ALA A 139 -1.23 2.77 11.38
CA ALA A 139 -0.42 3.93 11.75
C ALA A 139 -1.18 5.22 11.41
N MET A 140 -1.65 5.92 12.44
CA MET A 140 -2.47 7.14 12.30
C MET A 140 -1.64 8.42 12.40
N GLU A 141 -0.52 8.36 13.12
CA GLU A 141 0.35 9.50 13.31
C GLU A 141 1.81 9.08 13.22
N THR A 142 2.59 9.85 12.48
CA THR A 142 4.05 9.79 12.46
C THR A 142 4.60 11.09 13.01
N ALA A 143 5.21 11.05 14.20
CA ALA A 143 5.86 12.20 14.82
C ALA A 143 7.36 12.18 14.53
N ILE A 144 7.92 13.30 14.07
CA ILE A 144 9.36 13.43 13.81
C ILE A 144 10.02 13.86 15.11
N GLU A 145 10.84 12.98 15.69
CA GLU A 145 11.65 13.28 16.87
C GLU A 145 12.50 14.53 16.61
N SER A 146 12.57 15.45 17.58
CA SER A 146 13.14 16.81 17.49
C SER A 146 12.29 17.91 16.82
N THR A 147 11.06 17.62 16.39
CA THR A 147 10.15 18.65 15.85
C THR A 147 8.76 18.58 16.48
N THR A 148 7.98 19.65 16.36
CA THR A 148 6.53 19.65 16.65
C THR A 148 5.71 19.13 15.47
N THR A 149 6.34 18.75 14.36
CA THR A 149 5.66 18.28 13.15
C THR A 149 5.17 16.85 13.34
N LYS A 150 3.88 16.67 13.08
CA LYS A 150 3.19 15.39 13.05
C LYS A 150 2.57 15.21 11.68
N LEU A 151 2.76 14.05 11.07
CA LEU A 151 1.98 13.63 9.93
C LEU A 151 0.81 12.80 10.45
N GLN A 152 -0.40 13.27 10.19
CA GLN A 152 -1.63 12.62 10.61
C GLN A 152 -2.32 12.06 9.38
N TYR A 153 -2.73 10.79 9.45
CA TYR A 153 -3.36 10.07 8.35
C TYR A 153 -4.78 9.66 8.74
N THR A 154 -5.73 9.82 7.82
CA THR A 154 -7.10 9.31 7.99
C THR A 154 -7.33 8.19 7.00
N PHE A 155 -7.87 7.07 7.48
CA PHE A 155 -8.13 5.89 6.66
C PHE A 155 -9.62 5.60 6.55
N ASN A 156 -10.03 5.08 5.39
CA ASN A 156 -11.34 4.48 5.18
C ASN A 156 -11.24 3.33 4.20
N GLY A 157 -11.82 2.16 4.53
CA GLY A 157 -11.86 1.00 3.64
C GLY A 157 -10.48 0.51 3.16
N GLY A 158 -9.42 0.68 3.95
CA GLY A 158 -8.05 0.33 3.55
C GLY A 158 -7.32 1.36 2.68
N ASN A 159 -7.88 2.56 2.51
CA ASN A 159 -7.28 3.66 1.76
C ASN A 159 -6.98 4.87 2.67
N ILE A 160 -5.88 5.57 2.43
CA ILE A 160 -5.61 6.88 3.05
C ILE A 160 -6.51 7.92 2.39
N ILE A 161 -7.56 8.38 3.06
CA ILE A 161 -8.46 9.41 2.51
C ILE A 161 -7.96 10.83 2.75
N SER A 162 -7.06 11.03 3.71
CA SER A 162 -6.36 12.30 3.87
C SER A 162 -5.05 12.15 4.64
N TRP A 163 -4.15 13.11 4.43
CA TRP A 163 -3.07 13.37 5.38
C TRP A 163 -2.94 14.87 5.68
N ASN A 164 -2.40 15.18 6.85
CA ASN A 164 -2.16 16.53 7.33
C ASN A 164 -0.79 16.62 8.01
N ASN A 165 -0.05 17.72 7.80
CA ASN A 165 1.24 17.97 8.45
C ASN A 165 1.27 19.21 9.37
N GLY A 166 0.09 19.66 9.80
CA GLY A 166 -0.15 20.92 10.52
C GLY A 166 -0.37 22.12 9.60
N ASN A 167 0.20 22.11 8.38
CA ASN A 167 0.15 23.26 7.46
C ASN A 167 -0.73 23.01 6.23
N ILE A 168 -0.67 21.79 5.69
CA ILE A 168 -1.36 21.38 4.48
C ILE A 168 -2.13 20.10 4.79
N THR A 169 -3.41 20.08 4.40
CA THR A 169 -4.19 18.86 4.30
C THR A 169 -4.27 18.46 2.83
N THR A 170 -4.00 17.21 2.51
CA THR A 170 -4.36 16.63 1.22
C THR A 170 -5.47 15.62 1.42
N THR A 171 -6.53 15.73 0.64
CA THR A 171 -7.64 14.77 0.61
C THR A 171 -7.63 13.99 -0.69
N TYR A 172 -7.90 12.69 -0.60
CA TYR A 172 -7.87 11.77 -1.73
C TYR A 172 -9.26 11.20 -2.03
N THR A 173 -9.55 11.07 -3.32
CA THR A 173 -10.69 10.29 -3.83
C THR A 173 -10.13 9.10 -4.59
N TYR A 174 -10.82 7.97 -4.48
CA TYR A 174 -10.42 6.70 -5.06
C TYR A 174 -11.50 6.19 -6.01
N ASP A 175 -11.11 5.35 -6.96
CA ASP A 175 -12.05 4.45 -7.62
C ASP A 175 -12.21 3.14 -6.82
N ASN A 176 -12.91 2.17 -7.41
CA ASN A 176 -13.15 0.85 -6.85
C ASN A 176 -12.27 -0.25 -7.49
N GLN A 177 -11.21 0.12 -8.22
CA GLN A 177 -10.33 -0.80 -8.92
C GLN A 177 -9.06 -1.08 -8.14
N LYS A 178 -8.31 -2.12 -8.50
CA LYS A 178 -7.08 -2.49 -7.80
C LYS A 178 -6.04 -1.40 -7.96
N SER A 179 -5.33 -1.07 -6.87
CA SER A 179 -4.18 -0.17 -6.91
C SER A 179 -3.10 -0.65 -7.90
N ILE A 180 -2.43 0.30 -8.56
CA ILE A 180 -1.21 0.07 -9.34
C ILE A 180 -0.17 -0.73 -8.55
N TYR A 181 -0.14 -0.55 -7.23
CA TYR A 181 0.81 -1.19 -6.30
C TYR A 181 0.19 -2.37 -5.52
N THR A 182 -0.88 -3.01 -6.00
CA THR A 182 -1.58 -4.06 -5.23
C THR A 182 -0.68 -5.19 -4.68
N ASN A 183 0.45 -5.49 -5.32
CA ASN A 183 1.44 -6.51 -4.87
C ASN A 183 2.71 -5.91 -4.24
N ALA A 184 2.73 -4.60 -4.06
CA ALA A 184 3.86 -3.80 -3.58
C ALA A 184 3.43 -2.77 -2.53
N LEU A 185 2.25 -2.95 -1.94
CA LEU A 185 1.76 -2.07 -0.89
C LEU A 185 2.71 -2.10 0.30
N THR A 186 3.04 -0.91 0.77
CA THR A 186 3.72 -0.76 2.05
C THR A 186 2.70 -0.75 3.18
N PRO A 187 2.97 -1.47 4.28
CA PRO A 187 2.01 -1.56 5.37
C PRO A 187 1.86 -0.26 6.17
N TYR A 188 2.80 0.68 6.07
CA TYR A 188 2.81 1.90 6.89
C TYR A 188 3.31 3.12 6.13
N PRO A 189 2.58 4.26 6.17
CA PRO A 189 3.03 5.49 5.54
C PRO A 189 4.33 6.00 6.16
N TYR A 190 5.25 6.46 5.31
CA TYR A 190 6.44 7.19 5.72
C TYR A 190 6.53 8.52 4.96
N PRO A 191 7.14 9.56 5.56
CA PRO A 191 7.28 10.86 4.92
C PRO A 191 7.98 10.76 3.55
N GLY A 192 7.36 11.36 2.53
CA GLY A 192 7.91 11.44 1.17
C GLY A 192 7.41 10.39 0.19
N ASP A 193 6.53 9.49 0.62
CA ASP A 193 5.88 8.52 -0.28
C ASP A 193 4.48 8.99 -0.74
N ILE A 194 3.90 8.27 -1.69
CA ILE A 194 2.60 8.59 -2.30
C ILE A 194 1.47 7.71 -1.74
N ALA A 195 0.26 8.24 -1.66
CA ALA A 195 -0.89 7.55 -1.07
C ALA A 195 -1.22 6.21 -1.76
N ASP A 196 -1.04 6.10 -3.08
CA ASP A 196 -1.29 4.87 -3.84
C ASP A 196 -0.49 3.65 -3.34
N ARG A 197 0.65 3.88 -2.68
CA ARG A 197 1.49 2.81 -2.12
C ARG A 197 0.96 2.21 -0.82
N TYR A 198 -0.06 2.81 -0.22
CA TYR A 198 -0.69 2.37 1.02
C TYR A 198 -2.15 1.99 0.84
N SER A 199 -2.75 2.48 -0.23
CA SER A 199 -4.16 2.34 -0.53
C SER A 199 -4.41 1.14 -1.44
N GLY A 200 -5.45 0.38 -1.12
CA GLY A 200 -5.89 -0.76 -1.93
C GLY A 200 -6.46 -0.37 -3.30
N ASN A 201 -6.85 0.90 -3.48
CA ASN A 201 -7.41 1.45 -4.70
C ASN A 201 -6.56 2.60 -5.27
N ASN A 202 -6.80 2.97 -6.54
CA ASN A 202 -6.09 4.07 -7.19
C ASN A 202 -6.68 5.43 -6.82
N VAL A 203 -5.82 6.40 -6.51
CA VAL A 203 -6.21 7.80 -6.31
C VAL A 203 -6.64 8.41 -7.63
N THR A 204 -7.93 8.73 -7.78
CA THR A 204 -8.49 9.43 -8.96
C THR A 204 -8.44 10.95 -8.81
N LYS A 205 -8.38 11.46 -7.58
CA LYS A 205 -8.26 12.89 -7.30
C LYS A 205 -7.49 13.14 -6.02
N ALA A 206 -6.59 14.12 -6.04
CA ALA A 206 -5.96 14.67 -4.84
C ALA A 206 -6.23 16.17 -4.77
N VAL A 207 -6.65 16.68 -3.61
CA VAL A 207 -6.90 18.11 -3.38
C VAL A 207 -6.10 18.54 -2.16
N GLN A 208 -5.24 19.54 -2.33
CA GLN A 208 -4.54 20.17 -1.22
C GLN A 208 -5.33 21.39 -0.71
N SER A 209 -5.31 21.62 0.60
CA SER A 209 -5.96 22.77 1.24
C SER A 209 -5.47 24.13 0.73
N VAL A 210 -4.29 24.15 0.10
CA VAL A 210 -3.68 25.33 -0.54
C VAL A 210 -4.13 25.54 -1.99
N GLY A 211 -5.10 24.77 -2.47
CA GLY A 211 -5.75 24.97 -3.78
C GLY A 211 -5.21 24.11 -4.92
N SER A 212 -4.13 23.37 -4.72
CA SER A 212 -3.63 22.44 -5.73
C SER A 212 -4.57 21.25 -5.90
N THR A 213 -4.88 20.88 -7.14
CA THR A 213 -5.72 19.71 -7.47
C THR A 213 -5.05 18.88 -8.55
N THR A 214 -4.94 17.57 -8.31
CA THR A 214 -4.53 16.58 -9.30
C THR A 214 -5.72 15.70 -9.63
N ILE A 215 -5.91 15.40 -10.92
CA ILE A 215 -6.93 14.48 -11.43
C ILE A 215 -6.23 13.40 -12.22
N ASN A 216 -6.54 12.16 -11.88
CA ASN A 216 -5.96 10.95 -12.44
C ASN A 216 -7.07 10.16 -13.16
N THR A 217 -6.84 9.84 -14.43
CA THR A 217 -7.74 8.99 -15.22
C THR A 217 -7.03 7.69 -15.56
N TYR A 218 -7.56 6.58 -15.06
CA TYR A 218 -7.01 5.25 -15.28
C TYR A 218 -7.78 4.49 -16.36
N THR A 219 -7.07 3.64 -17.08
CA THR A 219 -7.66 2.58 -17.91
C THR A 219 -7.27 1.23 -17.34
N TYR A 220 -8.18 0.26 -17.42
CA TYR A 220 -8.06 -1.04 -16.75
C TYR A 220 -8.11 -2.20 -17.74
N ASP A 221 -7.46 -3.30 -17.37
CA ASP A 221 -7.71 -4.59 -18.02
C ASP A 221 -9.00 -5.25 -17.50
N VAL A 222 -9.35 -6.39 -18.10
CA VAL A 222 -10.54 -7.18 -17.73
C VAL A 222 -10.55 -7.70 -16.28
N ASN A 223 -9.39 -7.72 -15.62
CA ASN A 223 -9.23 -8.18 -14.24
C ASN A 223 -9.16 -7.02 -13.23
N GLY A 224 -9.40 -5.78 -13.70
CA GLY A 224 -9.37 -4.57 -12.88
C GLY A 224 -7.96 -4.09 -12.53
N TYR A 225 -6.92 -4.56 -13.21
CA TYR A 225 -5.56 -4.00 -13.07
C TYR A 225 -5.41 -2.75 -13.95
N PRO A 226 -4.89 -1.64 -13.42
CA PRO A 226 -4.65 -0.44 -14.20
C PRO A 226 -3.57 -0.71 -15.24
N ILE A 227 -3.83 -0.41 -16.51
CA ILE A 227 -2.85 -0.56 -17.60
C ILE A 227 -2.31 0.78 -18.09
N ALA A 228 -3.02 1.88 -17.80
CA ALA A 228 -2.56 3.23 -18.11
C ALA A 228 -3.10 4.26 -17.11
N LEU A 229 -2.37 5.35 -16.95
CA LEU A 229 -2.77 6.54 -16.18
C LEU A 229 -2.47 7.82 -16.98
N ILE A 230 -3.43 8.73 -16.95
CA ILE A 230 -3.31 10.12 -17.41
C ILE A 230 -3.41 11.03 -16.19
N SER A 231 -2.37 11.83 -15.93
CA SER A 231 -2.34 12.85 -14.88
C SER A 231 -1.79 14.15 -15.46
N GLY A 232 -2.66 15.10 -15.81
CA GLY A 232 -2.24 16.33 -16.49
C GLY A 232 -1.54 16.03 -17.83
N GLN A 233 -0.28 16.40 -17.96
CA GLN A 233 0.54 16.12 -19.16
C GLN A 233 1.25 14.75 -19.09
N ASP A 234 1.34 14.16 -17.91
CA ASP A 234 2.02 12.89 -17.69
C ASP A 234 1.15 11.73 -18.21
N ARG A 235 1.81 10.78 -18.84
CA ARG A 235 1.22 9.53 -19.34
C ARG A 235 2.01 8.36 -18.79
N TYR A 236 1.31 7.41 -18.20
CA TYR A 236 1.91 6.20 -17.66
C TYR A 236 1.29 4.98 -18.32
N THR A 237 2.12 3.98 -18.62
CA THR A 237 1.70 2.62 -18.98
C THR A 237 2.27 1.66 -17.96
N PHE A 238 1.45 0.72 -17.51
CA PHE A 238 1.80 -0.24 -16.47
C PHE A 238 1.90 -1.64 -17.06
N VAL A 239 3.05 -2.29 -16.88
CA VAL A 239 3.33 -3.61 -17.43
C VAL A 239 3.34 -4.63 -16.29
N TYR A 240 2.50 -5.66 -16.44
CA TYR A 240 2.34 -6.71 -15.45
C TYR A 240 2.70 -8.09 -16.00
N VAL A 241 3.13 -8.98 -15.11
CA VAL A 241 3.33 -10.41 -15.39
C VAL A 241 2.68 -11.28 -14.31
N THR A 242 2.43 -12.53 -14.66
CA THR A 242 2.10 -13.58 -13.68
C THR A 242 3.41 -14.25 -13.25
N LEU A 243 3.66 -14.30 -11.93
CA LEU A 243 4.84 -14.92 -11.32
C LEU A 243 4.50 -16.23 -10.61
#